data_AF-A0A4Q5SER3-F1
#
_entry.id   AF-A0A4Q5SER3-F1
#
_cell.length_a   1.000
_cell.length_b   1.000
_cell.length_c   1.000
_cell.angle_alpha   90.00
_cell.angle_beta   90.00
_cell.angle_gamma   90.00
#
_symmetry.space_group_name_H-M   'P 1'
#
loop_
_entity.id
_entity.type
_entity.pdbx_description
1 polymer ?
#
loop_
_entity_poly.entity_id
_entity_poly.type
_entity_poly.pdbx_seq_one_letter_code
_entity_poly.pdbx_strand_id
1 'polypeptide(L)'
;MGKTANEFLIAAEDKAFDTSHRNIINNSIGKYDVATEKSLPRFYNLEHAKRKAHVIKWRVMENLDKVLPEFEANFQKRGGKVIWANDADEAKREILNILQKANAKAVVKSKSMVTEEIHLNEFLEKNNIESLETDLGEYIIQLLGQKP
;
A
#
# COMPACT_ATOMS: atom_id res chain seq x y z
N MET A 1 19.23 8.41 -28.10
CA MET A 1 18.42 7.99 -26.93
C MET A 1 19.03 6.74 -26.34
N GLY A 2 19.03 6.57 -25.01
CA GLY A 2 19.53 5.34 -24.38
C GLY A 2 18.66 4.14 -24.73
N LYS A 3 19.23 2.92 -24.66
CA LYS A 3 18.54 1.66 -24.98
C LYS A 3 17.18 1.54 -24.26
N THR A 4 17.15 1.84 -22.96
CA THR A 4 15.93 1.84 -22.13
C THR A 4 14.87 2.83 -22.62
N ALA A 5 15.27 4.02 -23.06
CA ALA A 5 14.32 5.01 -23.56
C ALA A 5 13.68 4.54 -24.87
N ASN A 6 14.44 3.87 -25.73
CA ASN A 6 13.91 3.34 -26.97
C ASN A 6 12.98 2.14 -26.74
N GLU A 7 13.36 1.23 -25.84
CA GLU A 7 12.51 0.10 -25.42
C GLU A 7 11.20 0.57 -24.80
N PHE A 8 11.25 1.62 -23.97
CA PHE A 8 10.05 2.24 -23.40
C PHE A 8 9.13 2.80 -24.47
N LEU A 9 9.65 3.56 -25.45
CA LEU A 9 8.82 4.16 -26.49
C LEU A 9 8.10 3.11 -27.33
N ILE A 10 8.81 2.04 -27.71
CA ILE A 10 8.22 0.92 -28.46
C ILE A 10 7.10 0.25 -27.65
N ALA A 11 7.38 -0.12 -26.39
CA ALA A 11 6.39 -0.75 -25.53
C ALA A 11 5.18 0.16 -25.23
N ALA A 12 5.42 1.47 -25.08
CA ALA A 12 4.37 2.46 -24.85
C ALA A 12 3.48 2.63 -26.08
N GLU A 13 4.05 2.67 -27.28
CA GLU A 13 3.28 2.75 -28.53
C GLU A 13 2.39 1.52 -28.69
N ASP A 14 2.96 0.32 -28.56
CA ASP A 14 2.21 -0.94 -28.63
C ASP A 14 1.06 -0.96 -27.61
N LYS A 15 1.33 -0.55 -26.36
CA LYS A 15 0.32 -0.64 -25.29
C LYS A 15 -0.73 0.46 -25.34
N ALA A 16 -0.37 1.69 -25.72
CA ALA A 16 -1.29 2.82 -25.79
C ALA A 16 -2.37 2.61 -26.86
N PHE A 17 -2.03 1.89 -27.93
CA PHE A 17 -2.96 1.59 -29.02
C PHE A 17 -3.67 0.24 -28.91
N ASP A 18 -3.40 -0.55 -27.88
CA ASP A 18 -4.12 -1.80 -27.57
C ASP A 18 -5.60 -1.51 -27.24
N THR A 19 -6.49 -1.81 -28.19
CA THR A 19 -7.94 -1.59 -28.07
C THR A 19 -8.57 -2.42 -26.95
N SER A 20 -8.11 -3.65 -26.75
CA SER A 20 -8.63 -4.52 -25.69
C SER A 20 -8.30 -3.93 -24.32
N HIS A 21 -7.05 -3.52 -24.13
CA HIS A 21 -6.60 -2.86 -22.92
C HIS A 21 -7.33 -1.54 -22.65
N ARG A 22 -7.53 -0.70 -23.68
CA ARG A 22 -8.30 0.54 -23.56
C ARG A 22 -9.75 0.28 -23.15
N ASN A 23 -10.40 -0.73 -23.72
CA ASN A 23 -11.76 -1.09 -23.35
C ASN A 23 -11.86 -1.55 -21.88
N ILE A 24 -10.88 -2.32 -21.39
CA ILE A 24 -10.82 -2.74 -19.98
C ILE A 24 -10.66 -1.53 -19.05
N ILE A 25 -9.75 -0.61 -19.38
CA ILE A 25 -9.52 0.62 -18.61
C ILE A 25 -10.79 1.47 -18.58
N ASN A 26 -11.39 1.73 -19.75
CA ASN A 26 -12.58 2.57 -19.86
C ASN A 26 -13.77 1.99 -19.08
N ASN A 27 -13.98 0.67 -19.14
CA ASN A 27 -15.02 0.01 -18.34
C ASN A 27 -14.74 0.16 -16.84
N SER A 28 -13.50 -0.07 -16.41
CA SER A 28 -13.11 0.00 -15.01
C SER A 28 -13.23 1.43 -14.46
N ILE A 29 -12.68 2.42 -15.17
CA ILE A 29 -12.78 3.85 -14.81
C ILE A 29 -14.24 4.31 -14.82
N GLY A 30 -15.03 3.91 -15.82
CA GLY A 30 -16.45 4.28 -15.87
C GLY A 30 -17.23 3.85 -14.62
N LYS A 31 -16.89 2.71 -13.99
CA LYS A 31 -17.50 2.32 -12.70
C LYS A 31 -17.12 3.27 -11.57
N TYR A 32 -15.88 3.75 -11.53
CA TYR A 32 -15.44 4.75 -10.56
C TYR A 32 -16.12 6.09 -10.78
N ASP A 33 -16.34 6.50 -12.03
CA ASP A 33 -17.04 7.75 -12.36
C ASP A 33 -18.47 7.71 -11.82
N VAL A 34 -19.22 6.62 -12.10
CA VAL A 34 -20.57 6.43 -11.55
C VAL A 34 -20.59 6.45 -10.02
N ALA A 35 -19.64 5.78 -9.38
CA ALA A 35 -19.53 5.78 -7.91
C ALA A 35 -19.21 7.18 -7.37
N THR A 36 -18.35 7.92 -8.06
CA THR A 36 -17.95 9.29 -7.72
C THR A 36 -19.15 10.22 -7.85
N GLU A 37 -19.83 10.24 -8.99
CA GLU A 37 -21.02 11.04 -9.24
C GLU A 37 -22.12 10.79 -8.19
N LYS A 38 -22.33 9.52 -7.79
CA LYS A 38 -23.27 9.18 -6.72
C LYS A 38 -22.82 9.69 -5.35
N SER A 39 -21.51 9.78 -5.10
CA SER A 39 -20.95 10.16 -3.81
C SER A 39 -20.82 11.67 -3.61
N LEU A 40 -20.55 12.43 -4.68
CA LEU A 40 -20.29 13.87 -4.61
C LEU A 40 -21.43 14.66 -3.92
N PRO A 41 -22.73 14.41 -4.22
CA PRO A 41 -23.84 15.09 -3.54
C PRO A 41 -23.93 14.83 -2.04
N ARG A 42 -23.23 13.80 -1.51
CA ARG A 42 -23.17 13.55 -0.06
C ARG A 42 -22.40 14.63 0.69
N PHE A 43 -21.59 15.42 -0.02
CA PHE A 43 -20.87 16.55 0.56
C PHE A 43 -21.67 17.84 0.39
N TYR A 44 -22.05 18.47 1.50
CA TYR A 44 -22.66 19.79 1.48
C TYR A 44 -21.75 20.86 0.83
N ASN A 45 -20.44 20.79 1.09
CA ASN A 45 -19.43 21.63 0.44
C ASN A 45 -18.14 20.84 0.26
N LEU A 46 -17.93 20.32 -0.96
CA LEU A 46 -16.78 19.48 -1.31
C LEU A 46 -15.45 20.21 -1.15
N GLU A 47 -15.36 21.46 -1.61
CA GLU A 47 -14.11 22.23 -1.58
C GLU A 47 -13.67 22.54 -0.15
N HIS A 48 -14.61 22.86 0.73
CA HIS A 48 -14.33 22.99 2.15
C HIS A 48 -13.88 21.67 2.77
N ALA A 49 -14.52 20.54 2.44
CA ALA A 49 -14.13 19.22 2.92
C ALA A 49 -12.70 18.84 2.49
N LYS A 50 -12.34 19.09 1.23
CA LYS A 50 -10.98 18.89 0.70
C LYS A 50 -9.94 19.72 1.46
N ARG A 51 -10.20 21.02 1.64
CA ARG A 51 -9.31 21.92 2.40
C ARG A 51 -9.15 21.48 3.85
N LYS A 52 -10.25 21.09 4.50
CA LYS A 52 -10.22 20.58 5.87
C LYS A 52 -9.37 19.30 5.98
N ALA A 53 -9.58 18.34 5.07
CA ALA A 53 -8.78 17.11 5.02
C ALA A 53 -7.29 17.40 4.80
N HIS A 54 -6.97 18.33 3.91
CA HIS A 54 -5.60 18.77 3.67
C HIS A 54 -4.95 19.36 4.94
N VAL A 55 -5.63 20.29 5.62
CA VAL A 55 -5.12 20.90 6.86
C VAL A 55 -4.94 19.87 7.97
N ILE A 56 -5.85 18.91 8.11
CA ILE A 56 -5.72 17.81 9.09
C ILE A 56 -4.48 16.97 8.77
N LYS A 57 -4.32 16.53 7.51
CA LYS A 57 -3.16 15.76 7.07
C LYS A 57 -1.87 16.52 7.36
N TRP A 58 -1.82 17.79 6.96
CA TRP A 58 -0.65 18.64 7.19
C TRP A 58 -0.31 18.75 8.68
N ARG A 59 -1.30 19.06 9.54
CA ARG A 59 -1.10 19.15 10.98
C ARG A 59 -0.56 17.86 11.59
N VAL A 60 -1.09 16.70 11.16
CA VAL A 60 -0.62 15.39 11.64
C VAL A 60 0.84 15.16 11.25
N MET A 61 1.20 15.46 10.01
CA MET A 61 2.58 15.30 9.52
C MET A 61 3.57 16.20 10.28
N GLU A 62 3.19 17.45 10.58
CA GLU A 62 4.03 18.39 11.34
C GLU A 62 4.15 18.06 12.84
N ASN A 63 3.36 17.11 13.36
CA ASN A 63 3.33 16.77 14.79
C ASN A 63 3.44 15.25 15.02
N LEU A 64 4.13 14.53 14.13
CA LEU A 64 4.28 13.07 14.24
C LEU A 64 4.95 12.64 15.56
N ASP A 65 5.87 13.46 16.07
CA ASP A 65 6.52 13.29 17.37
C ASP A 65 5.53 13.18 18.54
N LYS A 66 4.35 13.78 18.43
CA LYS A 66 3.28 13.73 19.45
C LYS A 66 2.20 12.73 19.09
N VAL A 67 1.78 12.70 17.82
CA VAL A 67 0.66 11.86 17.36
C VAL A 67 1.00 10.37 17.43
N LEU A 68 2.26 9.98 17.16
CA LEU A 68 2.64 8.58 17.21
C LEU A 68 2.69 8.02 18.66
N PRO A 69 3.29 8.71 19.66
CA PRO A 69 3.16 8.28 21.06
C PRO A 69 1.71 8.27 21.57
N GLU A 70 0.87 9.22 21.13
CA GLU A 70 -0.56 9.21 21.46
C GLU A 70 -1.26 7.96 20.88
N PHE A 71 -0.98 7.63 19.62
CA PHE A 71 -1.48 6.42 18.99
C PHE A 71 -1.02 5.17 19.76
N GLU A 72 0.27 5.08 20.07
CA GLU A 72 0.83 3.95 20.82
C GLU A 72 0.14 3.79 22.17
N ALA A 73 0.00 4.86 22.96
CA ALA A 73 -0.66 4.82 24.25
C ALA A 73 -2.12 4.35 24.13
N ASN A 74 -2.85 4.82 23.11
CA ASN A 74 -4.24 4.43 22.87
C ASN A 74 -4.37 2.98 22.37
N PHE A 75 -3.43 2.51 21.56
CA PHE A 75 -3.39 1.13 21.07
C PHE A 75 -3.03 0.15 22.18
N GLN A 76 -2.04 0.50 23.01
CA GLN A 76 -1.64 -0.28 24.18
C GLN A 76 -2.78 -0.42 25.21
N LYS A 77 -3.55 0.65 25.46
CA LYS A 77 -4.76 0.58 26.31
C LYS A 77 -5.80 -0.43 25.82
N ARG A 78 -5.80 -0.77 24.53
CA ARG A 78 -6.70 -1.77 23.93
C ARG A 78 -6.06 -3.17 23.86
N GLY A 79 -4.90 -3.37 24.50
CA GLY A 79 -4.18 -4.64 24.52
C GLY A 79 -3.22 -4.86 23.34
N GLY A 80 -3.07 -3.85 22.47
CA GLY A 80 -2.09 -3.89 21.38
C GLY A 80 -0.67 -3.65 21.87
N LYS A 81 0.31 -3.99 21.03
CA LYS A 81 1.72 -3.62 21.25
C LYS A 81 2.26 -2.94 20.01
N VAL A 82 2.81 -1.74 20.18
CA VAL A 82 3.56 -1.06 19.12
C VAL A 82 5.03 -1.45 19.26
N ILE A 83 5.67 -1.76 18.14
CA ILE A 83 7.10 -2.00 18.06
C ILE A 83 7.68 -0.91 17.17
N TRP A 84 8.60 -0.14 17.72
CA TRP A 84 9.35 0.86 16.99
C TRP A 84 10.62 0.25 16.43
N ALA A 85 10.85 0.45 15.14
CA ALA A 85 12.06 0.05 14.45
C ALA A 85 12.70 1.28 13.83
N ASN A 86 14.01 1.43 14.01
CA ASN A 86 14.78 2.56 13.50
C ASN A 86 15.09 2.40 12.00
N ASP A 87 15.16 1.16 11.52
CA ASP A 87 15.49 0.83 10.14
C ASP A 87 14.78 -0.46 9.65
N ALA A 88 15.00 -0.77 8.38
CA ALA A 88 14.42 -1.92 7.71
C ALA A 88 14.86 -3.27 8.33
N ASP A 89 16.10 -3.38 8.80
CA ASP A 89 16.64 -4.63 9.34
C ASP A 89 16.07 -4.93 10.73
N GLU A 90 15.93 -3.90 11.57
CA GLU A 90 15.23 -3.99 12.84
C GLU A 90 13.75 -4.34 12.63
N ALA A 91 13.07 -3.70 11.68
CA ALA A 91 11.67 -4.02 11.37
C ALA A 91 11.50 -5.49 10.95
N LYS A 92 12.32 -5.97 10.01
CA LYS A 92 12.32 -7.37 9.56
C LYS A 92 12.59 -8.34 10.71
N ARG A 93 13.58 -8.04 11.56
CA ARG A 93 13.92 -8.86 12.74
C ARG A 93 12.75 -8.96 13.71
N GLU A 94 12.12 -7.85 14.06
CA GLU A 94 11.00 -7.84 15.00
C GLU A 94 9.77 -8.55 14.44
N ILE A 95 9.48 -8.39 13.14
CA ILE A 95 8.42 -9.15 12.46
C ILE A 95 8.71 -10.65 12.53
N LEU A 96 9.93 -11.08 12.19
CA LEU A 96 10.31 -12.49 12.27
C LEU A 96 10.20 -13.04 13.70
N ASN A 97 10.65 -12.27 14.70
CA ASN A 97 10.52 -12.64 16.11
C ASN A 97 9.07 -12.86 16.53
N ILE A 98 8.13 -12.03 16.07
CA ILE A 98 6.70 -12.22 16.31
C ILE A 98 6.22 -13.54 15.70
N LEU A 99 6.56 -13.77 14.43
CA LEU A 99 6.10 -14.95 13.69
C LEU A 99 6.67 -16.25 14.27
N GLN A 100 7.95 -16.25 14.66
CA GLN A 100 8.59 -17.39 15.33
C GLN A 100 7.95 -17.68 16.70
N LYS A 101 7.67 -16.66 17.51
CA LYS A 101 6.97 -16.83 18.79
C LYS A 101 5.56 -17.42 18.62
N ALA A 102 4.89 -17.09 17.52
CA ALA A 102 3.60 -17.65 17.16
C ALA A 102 3.70 -19.03 16.49
N ASN A 103 4.91 -19.54 16.22
CA ASN A 103 5.16 -20.71 15.38
C ASN A 103 4.41 -20.64 14.04
N ALA A 104 4.34 -19.44 13.47
CA ALA A 104 3.59 -19.15 12.25
C ALA A 104 4.36 -19.62 11.02
N LYS A 105 3.66 -20.27 10.10
CA LYS A 105 4.18 -20.66 8.77
C LYS A 105 3.69 -19.76 7.65
N ALA A 106 2.68 -18.93 7.93
CA ALA A 106 2.12 -17.98 6.99
C ALA A 106 1.71 -16.70 7.73
N VAL A 107 1.72 -15.58 7.01
CA VAL A 107 1.26 -14.28 7.48
C VAL A 107 0.38 -13.64 6.41
N VAL A 108 -0.73 -13.06 6.85
CA VAL A 108 -1.60 -12.25 6.00
C VAL A 108 -1.29 -10.79 6.28
N LYS A 109 -0.99 -10.02 5.22
CA LYS A 109 -0.62 -8.60 5.30
C LYS A 109 -1.66 -7.74 4.57
N SER A 110 -1.78 -6.51 5.05
CA SER A 110 -2.44 -5.44 4.32
C SER A 110 -1.45 -4.76 3.37
N LYS A 111 -1.95 -4.29 2.23
CA LYS A 111 -1.19 -3.48 1.27
C LYS A 111 -0.44 -2.35 1.97
N SER A 112 0.88 -2.33 1.79
CA SER A 112 1.76 -1.29 2.31
C SER A 112 2.98 -1.13 1.41
N MET A 113 3.18 0.07 0.90
CA MET A 113 4.42 0.39 0.14
C MET A 113 5.66 0.17 1.00
N VAL A 114 5.56 0.41 2.32
CA VAL A 114 6.68 0.24 3.24
C VAL A 114 7.17 -1.21 3.30
N THR A 115 6.27 -2.19 3.16
CA THR A 115 6.70 -3.60 3.15
C THR A 115 7.44 -3.98 1.87
N GLU A 116 7.15 -3.30 0.76
CA GLU A 116 7.87 -3.46 -0.51
C GLU A 116 9.25 -2.79 -0.46
N GLU A 117 9.33 -1.58 0.12
CA GLU A 117 10.58 -0.82 0.29
C GLU A 117 11.62 -1.58 1.13
N ILE A 118 11.16 -2.35 2.14
CA ILE A 118 12.05 -3.16 2.98
C ILE A 118 12.25 -4.60 2.48
N HIS A 119 11.66 -4.96 1.33
CA HIS A 119 11.71 -6.32 0.75
C HIS A 119 11.22 -7.41 1.73
N LEU A 120 10.09 -7.14 2.38
CA LEU A 120 9.59 -8.01 3.44
C LEU A 120 9.19 -9.39 2.91
N ASN A 121 8.58 -9.46 1.72
CA ASN A 121 8.12 -10.72 1.14
C ASN A 121 9.30 -11.68 0.90
N GLU A 122 10.36 -11.21 0.23
CA GLU A 122 11.55 -12.01 -0.03
C GLU A 122 12.29 -12.39 1.27
N PHE A 123 12.27 -11.51 2.27
CA PHE A 123 12.84 -11.80 3.58
C PHE A 123 12.08 -12.92 4.31
N LEU A 124 10.74 -12.90 4.29
CA LEU A 124 9.91 -13.93 4.93
C LEU A 124 10.01 -15.27 4.21
N GLU A 125 10.04 -15.26 2.88
CA GLU A 125 10.22 -16.47 2.06
C GLU A 125 11.54 -17.18 2.40
N LYS A 126 12.65 -16.44 2.51
CA LYS A 126 13.95 -16.97 2.96
C LYS A 126 13.92 -17.59 4.35
N ASN A 127 12.96 -17.20 5.18
CA ASN A 127 12.74 -17.74 6.52
C ASN A 127 11.64 -18.82 6.56
N ASN A 128 11.22 -19.35 5.41
CA ASN A 128 10.17 -20.37 5.27
C ASN A 128 8.81 -19.92 5.82
N ILE A 129 8.49 -18.63 5.67
CA ILE A 129 7.19 -18.06 6.03
C ILE A 129 6.51 -17.57 4.75
N GLU A 130 5.32 -18.11 4.49
CA GLU A 130 4.48 -17.66 3.38
C GLU A 130 3.87 -16.29 3.71
N SER A 131 3.96 -15.35 2.77
CA SER A 131 3.39 -14.01 2.91
C SER A 131 2.22 -13.88 1.93
N LEU A 132 1.04 -13.46 2.39
CA LEU A 132 -0.15 -13.31 1.55
C LEU A 132 -0.73 -11.91 1.67
N GLU A 133 -0.95 -11.25 0.53
CA GLU A 133 -1.61 -9.95 0.46
C GLU A 133 -3.14 -10.07 0.45
N THR A 134 -3.82 -9.19 1.20
CA THR A 134 -5.29 -9.12 1.18
C THR A 134 -5.85 -8.24 0.07
N ASP A 135 -5.05 -7.33 -0.47
CA ASP A 135 -5.47 -6.48 -1.59
C ASP A 135 -5.42 -7.29 -2.88
N LEU A 136 -6.52 -7.33 -3.63
CA LEU A 136 -6.61 -8.15 -4.84
C LEU A 136 -5.56 -7.73 -5.89
N GLY A 137 -5.27 -6.44 -6.00
CA GLY A 137 -4.26 -5.94 -6.93
C GLY A 137 -2.87 -6.45 -6.57
N GLU A 138 -2.47 -6.28 -5.30
CA GLU A 138 -1.20 -6.80 -4.79
C GLU A 138 -1.11 -8.33 -4.90
N TYR A 139 -2.21 -9.03 -4.60
CA TYR A 139 -2.24 -10.50 -4.70
C TYR A 139 -2.06 -10.98 -6.15
N ILE A 140 -2.66 -10.31 -7.14
CA ILE A 140 -2.43 -10.63 -8.56
C ILE A 140 -0.97 -10.40 -8.94
N ILE A 141 -0.39 -9.27 -8.53
CA ILE A 141 1.01 -8.91 -8.81
C ILE A 141 1.96 -9.95 -8.18
N GLN A 142 1.67 -10.34 -6.93
CA GLN A 142 2.38 -11.40 -6.22
C GLN A 142 2.30 -12.74 -6.95
N LEU A 143 1.12 -13.16 -7.42
CA LEU A 143 0.94 -14.39 -8.20
C LEU A 143 1.69 -14.36 -9.53
N LEU A 144 1.85 -13.18 -10.14
CA LEU A 144 2.63 -13.00 -11.36
C LEU A 144 4.14 -12.92 -11.10
N GLY A 145 4.59 -12.94 -9.84
CA GLY A 145 5.99 -12.75 -9.48
C GLY A 145 6.55 -11.39 -9.91
N GLN A 146 5.68 -10.40 -10.04
CA GLN A 146 6.04 -9.04 -10.43
C GLN A 146 6.20 -8.17 -9.19
N LYS A 147 6.93 -7.07 -9.33
CA LYS A 147 6.93 -5.99 -8.35
C LYS A 147 5.82 -5.00 -8.70
N PRO A 148 5.11 -4.44 -7.71
CA PRO A 148 4.09 -3.43 -7.96
C PRO A 148 4.64 -2.15 -8.60
#